data_AF-A0A8I6SQG9-F1
#
_entry.id   AF-A0A8I6SQG9-F1
#
_cell.length_a   1.000
_cell.length_b   1.000
_cell.length_c   1.000
_cell.angle_alpha   90.00
_cell.angle_beta   90.00
_cell.angle_gamma   90.00
#
_symmetry.space_group_name_H-M   'P 1'
#
loop_
_entity.id
_entity.type
_entity.pdbx_description
1 polymer ?
#
loop_
_entity_poly.entity_id
_entity_poly.type
_entity_poly.pdbx_seq_one_letter_code
_entity_poly.pdbx_strand_id
1 'polypeptide(L)'
;MARAILCCVKPEDNEEKRILDLNPGDKVRLGRAHKNELPRVENGLFILRRPFISYNHAFIFHIDNEFYLEDLSTNGTYINGKQIDKGQRTPITTGDIVQLGKDKIDQHDNLPVVLFYIQLFLPGPENEEYLLKLENEYPSVINTYSNYPTFPLNLQYLYDATLKRFEHCKVLQHLNKFGEVEFNGLSSVKHMVDELSQHDLHTFCDLVTRKSMSCKDYYLAKICDEASHFILRIACCRNYPLRKWFIKQETKLLFIKWFYLNDFERKRLLYSEGLHYPKADDLEKKVLAKKSEGFLDVDKSYFKVPFSEASNLLRTKTAIIENGIIFVKTDQMVLTIMVKLDTTMDITMKHVKKRLHNIWDDKRIVSIINYVEKNIHFDRYSFSQRDANILPGHIQKLSAESFPLCMKLLQDQLAKDHHLRNGGRFQYSLFLKAIGLSLPNAMDFWRYHFTKKIPVSKFMKEYSYHIKHVYGVVGKMADYPPQNCAEIMKAVPGPLDYHGCPFNIFDKNRMRNILKRIDIKKTDINNILEVMEKGMPQMTCSKYFDTMHGTMSVKAIRHPNLYYEASRKIRIEYEKSSRNQFGLSNLSTLEKCGCASKSDAW
;
A
#
# COMPACT_ATOMS: atom_id res chain seq x y z
N MET A 1 -19.23 11.24 28.93
CA MET A 1 -18.90 10.06 29.78
C MET A 1 -18.10 9.09 28.92
N ALA A 2 -17.19 8.30 29.49
CA ALA A 2 -16.54 7.25 28.70
C ALA A 2 -17.54 6.10 28.48
N ARG A 3 -17.34 5.28 27.45
CA ARG A 3 -18.30 4.24 27.09
C ARG A 3 -17.61 2.95 26.68
N ALA A 4 -18.15 1.81 27.11
CA ALA A 4 -17.70 0.48 26.71
C ALA A 4 -18.85 -0.32 26.09
N ILE A 5 -18.64 -0.78 24.86
CA ILE A 5 -19.57 -1.67 24.15
C ILE A 5 -19.01 -3.09 24.16
N LEU A 6 -19.76 -4.01 24.75
CA LEU A 6 -19.42 -5.43 24.84
C LEU A 6 -20.29 -6.21 23.84
N CYS A 7 -19.67 -6.80 22.82
CA CYS A 7 -20.34 -7.62 21.81
C CYS A 7 -20.07 -9.11 22.07
N CYS A 8 -21.09 -9.91 22.37
CA CYS A 8 -20.92 -11.34 22.62
C CYS A 8 -20.36 -12.11 21.38
N VAL A 9 -19.39 -13.01 21.59
CA VAL A 9 -18.60 -13.68 20.55
C VAL A 9 -19.04 -15.12 20.27
N LYS A 10 -19.51 -15.84 21.29
CA LYS A 10 -20.09 -17.19 21.17
C LYS A 10 -21.53 -17.16 21.69
N PRO A 11 -22.49 -16.81 20.84
CA PRO A 11 -23.87 -17.03 21.16
C PRO A 11 -24.37 -18.13 20.24
N GLU A 12 -25.04 -19.11 20.80
CA GLU A 12 -26.04 -19.86 20.03
C GLU A 12 -27.35 -18.98 19.97
N ASP A 13 -27.21 -17.65 20.23
CA ASP A 13 -28.11 -16.73 20.95
C ASP A 13 -28.11 -15.28 20.38
N ASN A 14 -29.19 -14.83 19.74
CA ASN A 14 -29.35 -13.43 19.31
C ASN A 14 -28.94 -12.38 20.38
N GLU A 15 -28.11 -11.42 19.96
CA GLU A 15 -27.98 -10.04 20.47
C GLU A 15 -28.03 -9.80 22.00
N GLU A 16 -27.02 -10.25 22.76
CA GLU A 16 -26.71 -9.58 24.03
C GLU A 16 -25.47 -8.70 23.88
N LYS A 17 -25.65 -7.59 23.17
CA LYS A 17 -24.75 -6.45 23.23
C LYS A 17 -24.99 -5.70 24.54
N ARG A 18 -23.93 -5.24 25.20
CA ARG A 18 -24.00 -4.34 26.36
C ARG A 18 -23.33 -3.02 26.05
N ILE A 19 -23.93 -1.91 26.47
CA ILE A 19 -23.44 -0.53 26.32
C ILE A 19 -23.33 0.03 27.73
N LEU A 20 -22.11 0.22 28.21
CA LEU A 20 -21.83 0.61 29.58
C LEU A 20 -21.30 2.04 29.59
N ASP A 21 -22.00 2.93 30.27
CA ASP A 21 -21.49 4.27 30.56
C ASP A 21 -20.56 4.21 31.78
N LEU A 22 -19.35 4.73 31.60
CA LEU A 22 -18.28 4.73 32.58
C LEU A 22 -18.00 6.18 32.98
N ASN A 23 -18.56 6.60 34.10
CA ASN A 23 -18.15 7.86 34.72
C ASN A 23 -16.70 7.71 35.25
N PRO A 24 -15.92 8.80 35.29
CA PRO A 24 -14.56 8.75 35.81
C PRO A 24 -14.51 8.16 37.22
N GLY A 25 -13.81 7.03 37.38
CA GLY A 25 -13.65 6.34 38.67
C GLY A 25 -14.78 5.39 39.08
N ASP A 26 -15.93 5.41 38.40
CA ASP A 26 -17.05 4.50 38.70
C ASP A 26 -16.72 3.08 38.20
N LYS A 27 -17.01 2.07 39.04
CA LYS A 27 -16.85 0.66 38.72
C LYS A 27 -18.19 0.05 38.29
N VAL A 28 -18.31 -0.31 37.02
CA VAL A 28 -19.48 -1.03 36.51
C VAL A 28 -19.28 -2.53 36.65
N ARG A 29 -20.25 -3.19 37.29
CA ARG A 29 -20.20 -4.64 37.57
C ARG A 29 -20.48 -5.45 36.31
N LEU A 30 -19.62 -6.43 36.05
CA LEU A 30 -19.86 -7.53 35.14
C LEU A 30 -20.15 -8.81 35.93
N GLY A 31 -21.26 -9.48 35.65
CA GLY A 31 -21.56 -10.74 36.30
C GLY A 31 -23.01 -11.21 36.19
N ARG A 32 -23.33 -12.28 36.90
CA ARG A 32 -24.68 -12.85 36.91
C ARG A 32 -25.66 -11.91 37.63
N ALA A 33 -26.85 -11.72 37.07
CA ALA A 33 -27.92 -10.99 37.76
C ALA A 33 -28.40 -11.71 39.03
N HIS A 34 -28.67 -10.95 40.10
CA HIS A 34 -29.45 -11.44 41.24
C HIS A 34 -30.94 -11.59 40.89
N LYS A 35 -31.68 -12.28 41.76
CA LYS A 35 -33.11 -12.60 41.55
C LYS A 35 -34.00 -11.36 41.28
N ASN A 36 -33.62 -10.20 41.81
CA ASN A 36 -34.36 -8.95 41.70
C ASN A 36 -33.77 -7.98 40.68
N GLU A 37 -32.71 -8.37 39.97
CA GLU A 37 -32.05 -7.54 38.98
C GLU A 37 -32.42 -7.98 37.58
N LEU A 38 -32.62 -7.00 36.70
CA LEU A 38 -32.93 -7.25 35.31
C LEU A 38 -31.70 -6.94 34.44
N PRO A 39 -31.15 -7.93 33.73
CA PRO A 39 -30.22 -7.70 32.64
C PRO A 39 -30.82 -6.78 31.58
N ARG A 40 -30.08 -5.75 31.20
CA ARG A 40 -30.45 -4.79 30.16
C ARG A 40 -29.24 -4.49 29.28
N VAL A 41 -29.48 -3.85 28.14
CA VAL A 41 -28.39 -3.42 27.25
C VAL A 41 -27.46 -2.45 27.99
N GLU A 42 -27.98 -1.64 28.91
CA GLU A 42 -27.23 -0.57 29.58
C GLU A 42 -26.44 -1.04 30.82
N ASN A 43 -26.45 -2.34 31.14
CA ASN A 43 -25.76 -2.87 32.32
C ASN A 43 -24.94 -4.14 32.06
N GLY A 44 -23.97 -4.41 32.93
CA GLY A 44 -23.07 -5.56 32.81
C GLY A 44 -23.63 -6.88 33.35
N LEU A 45 -24.96 -7.03 33.39
CA LEU A 45 -25.59 -8.21 33.99
C LEU A 45 -26.03 -9.22 32.93
N PHE A 46 -25.92 -10.51 33.27
CA PHE A 46 -26.22 -11.61 32.35
C PHE A 46 -27.23 -12.61 32.93
N ILE A 47 -28.15 -13.07 32.08
CA ILE A 47 -29.11 -14.15 32.41
C ILE A 47 -28.40 -15.49 32.18
N LEU A 48 -27.71 -15.99 33.19
CA LEU A 48 -27.03 -17.27 33.10
C LEU A 48 -27.68 -18.30 34.01
N ARG A 49 -28.27 -19.33 33.40
CA ARG A 49 -28.96 -20.43 34.11
C ARG A 49 -28.01 -21.34 34.90
N ARG A 50 -26.68 -21.18 34.79
CA ARG A 50 -25.67 -22.04 35.46
C ARG A 50 -24.60 -21.24 36.23
N PRO A 51 -24.06 -21.75 37.35
CA PRO A 51 -23.30 -20.99 38.35
C PRO A 51 -21.82 -20.68 38.03
N PHE A 52 -21.39 -20.74 36.77
CA PHE A 52 -19.97 -20.59 36.42
C PHE A 52 -19.47 -19.14 36.36
N ILE A 53 -20.39 -18.17 36.35
CA ILE A 53 -20.08 -16.74 36.43
C ILE A 53 -20.58 -16.20 37.77
N SER A 54 -19.65 -15.70 38.59
CA SER A 54 -19.94 -15.04 39.87
C SER A 54 -20.89 -13.84 39.71
N TYR A 55 -21.62 -13.49 40.77
CA TYR A 55 -22.47 -12.29 40.79
C TYR A 55 -21.64 -11.01 40.59
N ASN A 56 -20.54 -10.88 41.34
CA ASN A 56 -19.53 -9.84 41.16
C ASN A 56 -18.32 -10.49 40.48
N HIS A 57 -18.40 -10.78 39.18
CA HIS A 57 -17.35 -11.49 38.47
C HIS A 57 -16.15 -10.60 38.19
N ALA A 58 -16.40 -9.45 37.58
CA ALA A 58 -15.38 -8.46 37.29
C ALA A 58 -15.96 -7.05 37.38
N PHE A 59 -15.09 -6.05 37.48
CA PHE A 59 -15.44 -4.64 37.32
C PHE A 59 -14.73 -4.07 36.10
N ILE A 60 -15.47 -3.30 35.30
CA ILE A 60 -14.93 -2.46 34.22
C ILE A 60 -15.06 -0.99 34.62
N PHE A 61 -14.01 -0.21 34.38
CA PHE A 61 -13.97 1.20 34.76
C PHE A 61 -12.96 1.98 33.92
N HIS A 62 -13.04 3.31 34.02
CA HIS A 62 -12.22 4.25 33.25
C HIS A 62 -11.62 5.34 34.17
N ILE A 63 -10.31 5.59 34.04
CA ILE A 63 -9.55 6.59 34.80
C ILE A 63 -8.47 7.17 33.86
N ASP A 64 -8.29 8.50 33.84
CA ASP A 64 -7.22 9.18 33.10
C ASP A 64 -7.10 8.80 31.60
N ASN A 65 -8.23 8.67 30.89
CA ASN A 65 -8.33 8.24 29.48
C ASN A 65 -7.93 6.77 29.22
N GLU A 66 -7.70 6.00 30.28
CA GLU A 66 -7.38 4.58 30.22
C GLU A 66 -8.53 3.74 30.80
N PHE A 67 -8.67 2.52 30.28
CA PHE A 67 -9.73 1.59 30.69
C PHE A 67 -9.13 0.37 31.36
N TYR A 68 -9.84 -0.13 32.36
CA TYR A 68 -9.35 -1.22 33.19
C TYR A 68 -10.43 -2.27 33.45
N LEU A 69 -9.97 -3.50 33.64
CA LEU A 69 -10.74 -4.62 34.13
C LEU A 69 -10.11 -5.16 35.41
N GLU A 70 -10.95 -5.52 36.38
CA GLU A 70 -10.53 -6.09 37.66
C GLU A 70 -11.33 -7.36 37.96
N ASP A 71 -10.65 -8.50 38.08
CA ASP A 71 -11.28 -9.79 38.38
C ASP A 71 -11.58 -9.95 39.86
N LEU A 72 -12.79 -10.39 40.21
CA LEU A 72 -13.20 -10.76 41.57
C LEU A 72 -13.76 -12.17 41.64
N SER A 73 -13.79 -12.87 40.51
CA SER A 73 -14.50 -14.11 40.35
C SER A 73 -13.84 -15.30 41.05
N THR A 74 -14.58 -16.40 41.12
CA THR A 74 -14.04 -17.70 41.57
C THR A 74 -13.38 -18.44 40.41
N ASN A 75 -13.89 -18.27 39.19
CA ASN A 75 -13.48 -19.05 38.02
C ASN A 75 -12.51 -18.31 37.09
N GLY A 76 -12.08 -17.11 37.46
CA GLY A 76 -11.13 -16.29 36.71
C GLY A 76 -11.77 -15.53 35.55
N THR A 77 -11.13 -14.40 35.24
CA THR A 77 -11.37 -13.60 34.05
C THR A 77 -10.17 -13.68 33.11
N TYR A 78 -10.40 -13.67 31.80
CA TYR A 78 -9.34 -13.76 30.80
C TYR A 78 -9.44 -12.62 29.79
N ILE A 79 -8.28 -12.10 29.36
CA ILE A 79 -8.16 -11.15 28.26
C ILE A 79 -7.31 -11.81 27.16
N ASN A 80 -7.84 -11.90 25.95
CA ASN A 80 -7.21 -12.54 24.79
C ASN A 80 -6.68 -13.95 25.09
N GLY A 81 -7.43 -14.73 25.90
CA GLY A 81 -7.09 -16.08 26.32
C GLY A 81 -6.10 -16.19 27.48
N LYS A 82 -5.56 -15.07 27.98
CA LYS A 82 -4.67 -15.05 29.15
C LYS A 82 -5.45 -14.67 30.40
N GLN A 83 -5.34 -15.47 31.47
CA GLN A 83 -5.97 -15.17 32.76
C GLN A 83 -5.34 -13.91 33.38
N ILE A 84 -6.16 -13.05 33.96
CA ILE A 84 -5.70 -11.89 34.73
C ILE A 84 -5.68 -12.19 36.24
N ASP A 85 -4.86 -11.43 36.97
CA ASP A 85 -4.72 -11.60 38.41
C ASP A 85 -5.91 -11.02 39.17
N LYS A 86 -6.40 -11.80 40.15
CA LYS A 86 -7.58 -11.43 40.95
C LYS A 86 -7.30 -10.19 41.80
N GLY A 87 -8.21 -9.22 41.75
CA GLY A 87 -8.13 -7.95 42.48
C GLY A 87 -7.15 -6.94 41.88
N GLN A 88 -6.43 -7.28 40.82
CA GLN A 88 -5.50 -6.37 40.16
C GLN A 88 -6.20 -5.61 39.02
N ARG A 89 -5.92 -4.31 38.94
CA ARG A 89 -6.34 -3.47 37.81
C ARG A 89 -5.51 -3.86 36.58
N THR A 90 -6.16 -4.38 35.55
CA THR A 90 -5.52 -4.77 34.29
C THR A 90 -5.99 -3.86 33.17
N PRO A 91 -5.09 -3.19 32.41
CA PRO A 91 -5.49 -2.31 31.32
C PRO A 91 -6.14 -3.12 30.19
N ILE A 92 -7.16 -2.53 29.56
CA ILE A 92 -7.87 -3.09 28.41
C ILE A 92 -7.94 -2.05 27.27
N THR A 93 -8.00 -2.55 26.05
CA THR A 93 -8.06 -1.73 24.83
C THR A 93 -9.17 -2.19 23.90
N THR A 94 -9.61 -1.30 23.01
CA THR A 94 -10.56 -1.65 21.95
C THR A 94 -9.98 -2.77 21.10
N GLY A 95 -10.75 -3.84 20.91
CA GLY A 95 -10.32 -5.03 20.18
C GLY A 95 -10.08 -6.26 21.05
N ASP A 96 -9.92 -6.07 22.37
CA ASP A 96 -9.70 -7.16 23.31
C ASP A 96 -10.93 -8.08 23.40
N ILE A 97 -10.64 -9.37 23.49
CA ILE A 97 -11.64 -10.41 23.79
C ILE A 97 -11.55 -10.72 25.27
N VAL A 98 -12.63 -10.48 26.00
CA VAL A 98 -12.73 -10.78 27.42
C VAL A 98 -13.64 -11.97 27.64
N GLN A 99 -13.18 -12.89 28.48
CA GLN A 99 -13.88 -14.10 28.87
C GLN A 99 -14.14 -14.08 30.36
N LEU A 100 -15.39 -14.34 30.76
CA LEU A 100 -15.77 -14.55 32.15
C LEU A 100 -15.97 -16.05 32.39
N GLY A 101 -15.19 -16.62 33.31
CA GLY A 101 -15.17 -18.05 33.61
C GLY A 101 -14.26 -18.88 32.71
N LYS A 102 -14.13 -20.19 33.01
CA LYS A 102 -13.28 -21.15 32.27
C LYS A 102 -14.11 -22.00 31.30
N ASP A 103 -13.57 -22.26 30.12
CA ASP A 103 -14.19 -23.08 29.05
C ASP A 103 -14.25 -24.59 29.40
N LYS A 104 -13.38 -25.11 30.28
CA LYS A 104 -13.29 -26.54 30.64
C LYS A 104 -12.96 -26.73 32.12
N ILE A 105 -13.62 -27.68 32.78
CA ILE A 105 -13.20 -28.22 34.09
C ILE A 105 -12.64 -29.65 33.96
N ASP A 106 -13.03 -30.44 32.95
CA ASP A 106 -12.45 -31.76 32.63
C ASP A 106 -12.62 -32.08 31.13
N GLN A 107 -11.95 -33.12 30.63
CA GLN A 107 -11.84 -33.45 29.19
C GLN A 107 -13.17 -33.67 28.43
N HIS A 108 -14.32 -33.67 29.11
CA HIS A 108 -15.60 -34.06 28.53
C HIS A 108 -16.75 -33.02 28.58
N ASP A 109 -16.61 -31.89 29.28
CA ASP A 109 -17.70 -30.89 29.35
C ASP A 109 -17.25 -29.46 28.96
N ASN A 110 -17.89 -28.91 27.93
CA ASN A 110 -17.80 -27.48 27.59
C ASN A 110 -18.66 -26.69 28.58
N LEU A 111 -18.03 -25.77 29.33
CA LEU A 111 -18.74 -24.88 30.24
C LEU A 111 -19.26 -23.65 29.51
N PRO A 112 -20.43 -23.10 29.89
CA PRO A 112 -20.91 -21.84 29.34
C PRO A 112 -20.02 -20.69 29.85
N VAL A 113 -19.15 -20.18 28.99
CA VAL A 113 -18.42 -18.92 29.21
C VAL A 113 -19.18 -17.76 28.58
N VAL A 114 -19.02 -16.57 29.15
CA VAL A 114 -19.40 -15.34 28.47
C VAL A 114 -18.14 -14.77 27.84
N LEU A 115 -18.11 -14.73 26.51
CA LEU A 115 -17.01 -14.19 25.73
C LEU A 115 -17.51 -12.93 25.02
N PHE A 116 -16.90 -11.78 25.28
CA PHE A 116 -17.23 -10.54 24.58
C PHE A 116 -16.01 -9.88 23.97
N TYR A 117 -16.26 -9.29 22.81
CA TYR A 117 -15.39 -8.32 22.16
C TYR A 117 -15.69 -6.92 22.71
N ILE A 118 -14.65 -6.17 23.08
CA ILE A 118 -14.80 -4.83 23.66
C ILE A 118 -14.48 -3.74 22.65
N GLN A 119 -15.35 -2.73 22.60
CA GLN A 119 -15.08 -1.44 21.97
C GLN A 119 -15.21 -0.31 23.00
N LEU A 120 -14.15 0.51 23.14
CA LEU A 120 -14.01 1.53 24.16
C LEU A 120 -13.96 2.92 23.53
N PHE A 121 -14.65 3.88 24.15
CA PHE A 121 -14.75 5.25 23.70
C PHE A 121 -14.46 6.24 24.81
N LEU A 122 -13.60 7.21 24.51
CA LEU A 122 -13.28 8.32 25.39
C LEU A 122 -14.48 9.25 25.58
N PRO A 123 -14.54 10.02 26.68
CA PRO A 123 -15.60 10.99 26.90
C PRO A 123 -15.74 12.01 25.76
N GLY A 124 -16.97 12.23 25.28
CA GLY A 124 -17.28 13.27 24.30
C GLY A 124 -18.68 13.89 24.46
N PRO A 125 -18.99 14.98 23.72
CA PRO A 125 -20.34 15.54 23.65
C PRO A 125 -21.20 14.63 22.77
N GLU A 126 -21.99 13.74 23.40
CA GLU A 126 -22.69 12.66 22.72
C GLU A 126 -24.21 12.91 22.66
N ASN A 127 -24.80 12.69 21.49
CA ASN A 127 -26.25 12.46 21.35
C ASN A 127 -26.44 10.94 21.22
N GLU A 128 -27.00 10.33 22.25
CA GLU A 128 -27.12 8.88 22.37
C GLU A 128 -27.97 8.23 21.27
N GLU A 129 -29.09 8.86 20.91
CA GLU A 129 -29.96 8.39 19.82
C GLU A 129 -29.22 8.41 18.47
N TYR A 130 -28.44 9.47 18.23
CA TYR A 130 -27.63 9.59 17.02
C TYR A 130 -26.52 8.52 16.96
N LEU A 131 -25.89 8.20 18.09
CA LEU A 131 -24.86 7.17 18.15
C LEU A 131 -25.41 5.77 17.94
N LEU A 132 -26.56 5.44 18.53
CA LEU A 132 -27.24 4.16 18.29
C LEU A 132 -27.58 3.99 16.81
N LYS A 133 -28.05 5.06 16.15
CA LYS A 133 -28.29 5.05 14.70
C LYS A 133 -27.00 4.78 13.90
N LEU A 134 -25.91 5.47 14.24
CA LEU A 134 -24.62 5.30 13.57
C LEU A 134 -24.03 3.92 13.77
N GLU A 135 -24.23 3.33 14.94
CA GLU A 135 -23.75 1.99 15.23
C GLU A 135 -24.48 0.92 14.43
N ASN A 136 -25.80 1.08 14.25
CA ASN A 136 -26.61 0.20 13.41
C ASN A 136 -26.20 0.29 11.93
N GLU A 137 -25.87 1.49 11.44
CA GLU A 137 -25.45 1.68 10.05
C GLU A 137 -23.98 1.30 9.81
N TYR A 138 -23.13 1.41 10.82
CA TYR A 138 -21.72 1.02 10.78
C TYR A 138 -21.36 -0.07 11.81
N PRO A 139 -21.93 -1.28 11.70
CA PRO A 139 -21.79 -2.34 12.72
C PRO A 139 -20.42 -3.04 12.69
N SER A 140 -19.69 -2.91 11.59
CA SER A 140 -18.33 -3.44 11.42
C SER A 140 -17.30 -2.32 11.54
N VAL A 141 -16.14 -2.61 12.12
CA VAL A 141 -15.00 -1.67 12.16
C VAL A 141 -14.56 -1.25 10.76
N ILE A 142 -14.72 -2.13 9.77
CA ILE A 142 -14.28 -1.93 8.39
C ILE A 142 -15.46 -2.01 7.43
N ASN A 143 -15.44 -1.13 6.42
CA ASN A 143 -16.39 -1.12 5.32
C ASN A 143 -15.75 -1.74 4.06
N THR A 144 -16.52 -2.54 3.33
CA THR A 144 -16.16 -3.12 2.02
C THR A 144 -16.67 -2.29 0.84
N TYR A 145 -17.40 -1.20 1.13
CA TYR A 145 -17.93 -0.24 0.17
C TYR A 145 -18.90 -0.88 -0.83
N SER A 146 -19.72 -1.79 -0.33
CA SER A 146 -20.80 -2.48 -1.07
C SER A 146 -22.05 -1.59 -1.21
N ASN A 147 -22.31 -0.72 -0.23
CA ASN A 147 -23.46 0.20 -0.20
C ASN A 147 -22.99 1.65 -0.36
N TYR A 148 -23.86 2.51 -0.89
CA TYR A 148 -23.58 3.95 -0.99
C TYR A 148 -23.80 4.65 0.36
N PRO A 149 -22.98 5.65 0.72
CA PRO A 149 -23.17 6.40 1.95
C PRO A 149 -24.50 7.17 1.91
N THR A 150 -25.29 7.08 2.98
CA THR A 150 -26.58 7.79 3.09
C THR A 150 -26.54 9.00 4.03
N PHE A 151 -25.53 9.08 4.90
CA PHE A 151 -25.41 10.19 5.84
C PHE A 151 -24.97 11.50 5.19
N PRO A 152 -25.62 12.62 5.53
CA PRO A 152 -25.15 13.94 5.12
C PRO A 152 -23.81 14.25 5.81
N LEU A 153 -22.84 14.73 5.04
CA LEU A 153 -21.54 15.15 5.54
C LEU A 153 -21.30 16.62 5.19
N ASN A 154 -20.72 17.37 6.13
CA ASN A 154 -20.28 18.74 5.86
C ASN A 154 -19.26 18.73 4.71
N LEU A 155 -19.38 19.70 3.81
CA LEU A 155 -18.53 19.78 2.62
C LEU A 155 -17.04 19.82 2.98
N GLN A 156 -16.65 20.58 4.01
CA GLN A 156 -15.26 20.68 4.44
C GLN A 156 -14.71 19.31 4.89
N TYR A 157 -15.46 18.57 5.72
CA TYR A 157 -15.08 17.22 6.12
C TYR A 157 -14.95 16.27 4.93
N LEU A 158 -15.82 16.38 3.93
CA LEU A 158 -15.73 15.57 2.72
C LEU A 158 -14.45 15.88 1.93
N TYR A 159 -14.12 17.15 1.74
CA TYR A 159 -12.89 17.56 1.05
C TYR A 159 -11.65 17.07 1.78
N ASP A 160 -11.55 17.34 3.08
CA ASP A 160 -10.39 16.96 3.88
C ASP A 160 -10.20 15.45 3.90
N ALA A 161 -11.27 14.69 4.10
CA ALA A 161 -11.23 13.23 4.05
C ALA A 161 -10.81 12.71 2.67
N THR A 162 -11.30 13.31 1.59
CA THR A 162 -10.97 12.92 0.22
C THR A 162 -9.50 13.16 -0.11
N LEU A 163 -8.98 14.34 0.23
CA LEU A 163 -7.59 14.70 0.00
C LEU A 163 -6.65 13.82 0.85
N LYS A 164 -6.96 13.62 2.13
CA LYS A 164 -6.20 12.72 3.00
C LYS A 164 -6.18 11.29 2.46
N ARG A 165 -7.34 10.73 2.09
CA ARG A 165 -7.41 9.38 1.48
C ARG A 165 -6.56 9.27 0.22
N PHE A 166 -6.58 10.30 -0.62
CA PHE A 166 -5.78 10.33 -1.84
C PHE A 166 -4.28 10.33 -1.54
N GLU A 167 -3.84 11.09 -0.54
CA GLU A 167 -2.45 11.05 -0.05
C GLU A 167 -2.08 9.70 0.55
N HIS A 168 -2.97 9.01 1.29
CA HIS A 168 -2.72 7.63 1.77
C HIS A 168 -2.43 6.70 0.58
N CYS A 169 -3.25 6.80 -0.47
CA CYS A 169 -3.08 6.00 -1.67
C CYS A 169 -1.72 6.28 -2.35
N LYS A 170 -1.26 7.54 -2.37
CA LYS A 170 0.06 7.92 -2.89
C LYS A 170 1.21 7.37 -2.04
N VAL A 171 1.12 7.46 -0.71
CA VAL A 171 2.10 6.84 0.21
C VAL A 171 2.19 5.34 -0.06
N LEU A 172 1.05 4.64 -0.09
CA LEU A 172 1.01 3.20 -0.37
C LEU A 172 1.54 2.83 -1.77
N GLN A 173 1.41 3.71 -2.75
CA GLN A 173 2.02 3.52 -4.07
C GLN A 173 3.55 3.50 -3.97
N HIS A 174 4.14 4.39 -3.17
CA HIS A 174 5.58 4.51 -3.01
C HIS A 174 6.21 3.37 -2.21
N LEU A 175 5.49 2.78 -1.26
CA LEU A 175 5.95 1.60 -0.53
C LEU A 175 6.18 0.36 -1.43
N ASN A 176 5.60 0.34 -2.64
CA ASN A 176 5.94 -0.67 -3.66
C ASN A 176 7.34 -0.51 -4.27
N LYS A 177 7.98 0.67 -4.17
CA LYS A 177 9.26 0.96 -4.84
C LYS A 177 10.44 0.14 -4.27
N PHE A 178 10.22 -0.63 -3.20
CA PHE A 178 11.25 -1.38 -2.50
C PHE A 178 11.36 -2.86 -2.87
N GLY A 179 10.56 -3.35 -3.82
CA GLY A 179 10.66 -4.72 -4.34
C GLY A 179 10.20 -5.75 -3.31
N GLU A 180 9.06 -6.39 -3.59
CA GLU A 180 8.65 -7.69 -3.03
C GLU A 180 9.10 -7.96 -1.58
N VAL A 181 8.56 -7.20 -0.63
CA VAL A 181 8.29 -7.82 0.68
C VAL A 181 6.91 -8.42 0.50
N GLU A 182 6.80 -9.74 0.66
CA GLU A 182 5.51 -10.42 0.71
C GLU A 182 4.59 -9.60 1.61
N PHE A 183 3.48 -9.11 1.03
CA PHE A 183 2.46 -8.29 1.68
C PHE A 183 1.64 -9.13 2.67
N ASN A 184 2.30 -9.96 3.47
CA ASN A 184 1.68 -11.06 4.19
C ASN A 184 2.15 -11.12 5.66
N GLY A 185 3.07 -10.23 6.09
CA GLY A 185 3.70 -10.28 7.41
C GLY A 185 3.36 -9.09 8.32
N LEU A 186 3.33 -9.34 9.63
CA LEU A 186 3.09 -8.35 10.69
C LEU A 186 4.02 -7.13 10.59
N SER A 187 5.32 -7.34 10.32
CA SER A 187 6.30 -6.25 10.21
C SER A 187 6.04 -5.35 9.00
N SER A 188 5.60 -5.93 7.88
CA SER A 188 5.28 -5.17 6.66
C SER A 188 4.07 -4.27 6.87
N VAL A 189 3.03 -4.78 7.55
CA VAL A 189 1.83 -4.00 7.85
C VAL A 189 2.11 -2.88 8.83
N LYS A 190 2.88 -3.16 9.90
CA LYS A 190 3.30 -2.12 10.86
C LYS A 190 4.05 -0.99 10.17
N HIS A 191 5.04 -1.33 9.34
CA HIS A 191 5.77 -0.32 8.56
C HIS A 191 4.86 0.52 7.66
N MET A 192 3.85 -0.09 7.02
CA MET A 192 2.88 0.69 6.22
C MET A 192 2.10 1.68 7.09
N VAL A 193 1.65 1.26 8.27
CA VAL A 193 0.92 2.13 9.19
C VAL A 193 1.81 3.25 9.75
N ASP A 194 3.07 2.94 10.07
CA ASP A 194 4.03 3.92 10.57
C ASP A 194 4.33 4.99 9.51
N GLU A 195 4.54 4.58 8.27
CA GLU A 195 4.74 5.50 7.13
C GLU A 195 3.51 6.35 6.86
N LEU A 196 2.30 5.77 6.91
CA LEU A 196 1.07 6.55 6.80
C LEU A 196 1.00 7.60 7.93
N SER A 197 1.28 7.20 9.17
CA SER A 197 1.23 8.09 10.33
C SER A 197 2.18 9.28 10.23
N GLN A 198 3.33 9.14 9.55
CA GLN A 198 4.28 10.25 9.36
C GLN A 198 3.82 11.33 8.37
N HIS A 199 2.78 11.06 7.57
CA HIS A 199 2.32 11.93 6.49
C HIS A 199 1.03 12.70 6.79
N ASP A 200 0.77 13.04 8.06
CA ASP A 200 -0.46 13.72 8.53
C ASP A 200 -1.74 12.88 8.37
N LEU A 201 -1.59 11.55 8.46
CA LEU A 201 -2.66 10.58 8.20
C LEU A 201 -3.15 9.90 9.49
N HIS A 202 -3.05 10.60 10.61
CA HIS A 202 -3.29 10.07 11.96
C HIS A 202 -4.69 9.49 12.13
N THR A 203 -5.75 10.17 11.68
CA THR A 203 -7.14 9.73 11.90
C THR A 203 -7.44 8.34 11.32
N PHE A 204 -6.91 8.02 10.14
CA PHE A 204 -7.07 6.68 9.57
C PHE A 204 -6.22 5.65 10.30
N CYS A 205 -4.98 6.01 10.64
CA CYS A 205 -4.11 5.12 11.38
C CYS A 205 -4.70 4.82 12.77
N ASP A 206 -5.28 5.80 13.44
CA ASP A 206 -5.94 5.66 14.75
C ASP A 206 -7.20 4.79 14.64
N LEU A 207 -8.03 4.98 13.60
CA LEU A 207 -9.18 4.12 13.31
C LEU A 207 -8.76 2.66 13.08
N VAL A 208 -7.69 2.42 12.32
CA VAL A 208 -7.21 1.06 12.00
C VAL A 208 -6.49 0.41 13.18
N THR A 209 -5.65 1.18 13.88
CA THR A 209 -4.87 0.71 15.04
C THR A 209 -5.68 0.68 16.33
N ARG A 210 -6.94 1.09 16.29
CA ARG A 210 -7.89 1.07 17.40
C ARG A 210 -7.47 1.90 18.60
N LYS A 211 -6.86 3.06 18.37
CA LYS A 211 -6.66 3.99 19.46
C LYS A 211 -8.02 4.45 19.97
N SER A 212 -8.13 4.60 21.29
CA SER A 212 -9.35 5.10 21.92
C SER A 212 -9.65 6.51 21.41
N MET A 213 -10.87 6.70 20.91
CA MET A 213 -11.39 7.98 20.40
C MET A 213 -12.73 8.26 21.07
N SER A 214 -13.23 9.50 20.97
CA SER A 214 -14.63 9.76 21.33
C SER A 214 -15.56 9.01 20.36
N CYS A 215 -16.79 8.66 20.80
CA CYS A 215 -17.78 8.05 19.90
C CYS A 215 -17.98 8.87 18.62
N LYS A 216 -18.09 10.20 18.78
CA LYS A 216 -18.27 11.14 17.67
C LYS A 216 -17.14 11.04 16.65
N ASP A 217 -15.88 11.09 17.10
CA ASP A 217 -14.73 11.09 16.19
C ASP A 217 -14.55 9.73 15.51
N TYR A 218 -14.84 8.63 16.22
CA TYR A 218 -14.81 7.28 15.67
C TYR A 218 -15.80 7.12 14.51
N TYR A 219 -17.08 7.48 14.71
CA TYR A 219 -18.08 7.34 13.64
C TYR A 219 -17.88 8.39 12.53
N LEU A 220 -17.45 9.61 12.85
CA LEU A 220 -17.08 10.59 11.84
C LEU A 220 -15.95 10.06 10.96
N ALA A 221 -14.93 9.42 11.54
CA ALA A 221 -13.85 8.80 10.77
C ALA A 221 -14.37 7.70 9.81
N LYS A 222 -15.36 6.90 10.23
CA LYS A 222 -15.99 5.86 9.38
C LYS A 222 -16.81 6.45 8.23
N ILE A 223 -17.62 7.47 8.51
CA ILE A 223 -18.39 8.20 7.49
C ILE A 223 -17.43 8.84 6.49
N CYS A 224 -16.36 9.50 6.98
CA CYS A 224 -15.34 10.10 6.15
C CYS A 224 -14.60 9.05 5.30
N ASP A 225 -14.25 7.88 5.85
CA ASP A 225 -13.61 6.77 5.12
C ASP A 225 -14.51 6.26 3.98
N GLU A 226 -15.79 6.06 4.23
CA GLU A 226 -16.76 5.63 3.21
C GLU A 226 -16.98 6.71 2.15
N ALA A 227 -17.29 7.94 2.56
CA ALA A 227 -17.59 9.02 1.64
C ALA A 227 -16.39 9.35 0.73
N SER A 228 -15.20 9.48 1.30
CA SER A 228 -13.97 9.73 0.54
C SER A 228 -13.65 8.61 -0.47
N HIS A 229 -13.93 7.35 -0.13
CA HIS A 229 -13.79 6.23 -1.05
C HIS A 229 -14.67 6.41 -2.30
N PHE A 230 -15.95 6.73 -2.12
CA PHE A 230 -16.89 6.91 -3.22
C PHE A 230 -16.60 8.17 -4.05
N ILE A 231 -16.19 9.28 -3.42
CA ILE A 231 -15.75 10.48 -4.17
C ILE A 231 -14.51 10.17 -5.00
N LEU A 232 -13.53 9.45 -4.46
CA LEU A 232 -12.36 9.04 -5.25
C LEU A 232 -12.73 8.04 -6.36
N ARG A 233 -13.75 7.19 -6.21
CA ARG A 233 -14.25 6.38 -7.35
C ARG A 233 -14.70 7.27 -8.51
N ILE A 234 -15.38 8.38 -8.22
CA ILE A 234 -15.80 9.37 -9.23
C ILE A 234 -14.56 10.04 -9.85
N ALA A 235 -13.64 10.54 -9.02
CA ALA A 235 -12.43 11.20 -9.50
C ALA A 235 -11.54 10.28 -10.34
N CYS A 236 -11.50 9.00 -9.99
CA CYS A 236 -10.57 8.04 -10.57
C CYS A 236 -11.16 7.23 -11.74
N CYS A 237 -12.45 7.38 -12.09
CA CYS A 237 -13.09 6.50 -13.07
C CYS A 237 -12.71 6.80 -14.53
N ARG A 238 -12.34 8.06 -14.85
CA ARG A 238 -12.14 8.56 -16.22
C ARG A 238 -10.99 7.85 -16.93
N ASN A 239 -9.85 7.73 -16.25
CA ASN A 239 -8.58 7.28 -16.78
C ASN A 239 -8.34 5.80 -16.40
N TYR A 240 -7.99 4.94 -17.37
CA TYR A 240 -7.77 3.50 -17.12
C TYR A 240 -6.60 3.25 -16.14
N PRO A 241 -5.39 3.82 -16.39
CA PRO A 241 -4.31 3.80 -15.39
C PRO A 241 -4.76 4.26 -14.00
N LEU A 242 -5.54 5.34 -13.92
CA LEU A 242 -6.04 5.89 -12.66
C LEU A 242 -6.96 4.96 -11.90
N ARG A 243 -7.95 4.42 -12.61
CA ARG A 243 -8.87 3.45 -12.03
C ARG A 243 -8.11 2.24 -11.48
N LYS A 244 -7.20 1.66 -12.27
CA LYS A 244 -6.41 0.49 -11.82
C LYS A 244 -5.46 0.82 -10.69
N TRP A 245 -4.85 2.02 -10.69
CA TRP A 245 -4.05 2.49 -9.56
C TRP A 245 -4.87 2.59 -8.30
N PHE A 246 -6.03 3.24 -8.35
CA PHE A 246 -6.88 3.48 -7.18
C PHE A 246 -7.37 2.16 -6.58
N ILE A 247 -7.91 1.26 -7.41
CA ILE A 247 -8.33 -0.08 -6.99
C ILE A 247 -7.18 -0.85 -6.31
N LYS A 248 -5.96 -0.75 -6.85
CA LYS A 248 -4.79 -1.39 -6.26
C LYS A 248 -4.43 -0.80 -4.88
N GLN A 249 -4.58 0.50 -4.66
CA GLN A 249 -4.30 1.07 -3.34
C GLN A 249 -5.43 0.78 -2.35
N GLU A 250 -6.68 0.77 -2.81
CA GLU A 250 -7.85 0.42 -2.00
C GLU A 250 -7.81 -1.01 -1.48
N THR A 251 -7.44 -1.97 -2.33
CA THR A 251 -7.25 -3.36 -1.91
C THR A 251 -6.14 -3.51 -0.86
N LYS A 252 -5.10 -2.67 -0.88
CA LYS A 252 -4.09 -2.63 0.18
C LYS A 252 -4.58 -1.98 1.46
N LEU A 253 -5.35 -0.90 1.38
CA LEU A 253 -5.99 -0.30 2.55
C LEU A 253 -6.89 -1.32 3.23
N LEU A 254 -7.66 -2.08 2.45
CA LEU A 254 -8.45 -3.20 2.96
C LEU A 254 -7.57 -4.27 3.63
N PHE A 255 -6.42 -4.60 3.03
CA PHE A 255 -5.49 -5.56 3.62
C PHE A 255 -4.94 -5.08 4.98
N ILE A 256 -4.51 -3.81 5.07
CA ILE A 256 -4.06 -3.19 6.32
C ILE A 256 -5.18 -3.24 7.36
N LYS A 257 -6.40 -2.87 6.98
CA LYS A 257 -7.58 -2.92 7.85
C LYS A 257 -7.84 -4.33 8.38
N TRP A 258 -7.89 -5.33 7.49
CA TRP A 258 -8.10 -6.73 7.84
C TRP A 258 -7.06 -7.27 8.82
N PHE A 259 -5.82 -6.83 8.66
CA PHE A 259 -4.71 -7.26 9.49
C PHE A 259 -4.96 -7.00 10.98
N TYR A 260 -5.53 -5.84 11.32
CA TYR A 260 -5.83 -5.49 12.70
C TYR A 260 -7.05 -6.24 13.23
N LEU A 261 -7.98 -6.72 12.39
CA LEU A 261 -9.12 -7.52 12.85
C LEU A 261 -8.70 -8.78 13.61
N ASN A 262 -9.41 -9.07 14.70
CA ASN A 262 -9.33 -10.38 15.35
C ASN A 262 -10.20 -11.41 14.61
N ASP A 263 -10.07 -12.67 14.98
CA ASP A 263 -10.77 -13.77 14.28
C ASP A 263 -12.30 -13.70 14.39
N PHE A 264 -12.85 -13.08 15.44
CA PHE A 264 -14.29 -12.87 15.56
C PHE A 264 -14.78 -11.83 14.56
N GLU A 265 -14.15 -10.65 14.53
CA GLU A 265 -14.50 -9.59 13.59
C GLU A 265 -14.33 -10.04 12.14
N ARG A 266 -13.27 -10.79 11.82
CA ARG A 266 -13.07 -11.37 10.48
C ARG A 266 -14.23 -12.27 10.07
N LYS A 267 -14.69 -13.15 10.97
CA LYS A 267 -15.84 -14.03 10.71
C LYS A 267 -17.13 -13.23 10.53
N ARG A 268 -17.37 -12.24 11.40
CA ARG A 268 -18.54 -11.36 11.32
C ARG A 268 -18.57 -10.59 10.00
N LEU A 269 -17.42 -10.05 9.58
CA LEU A 269 -17.27 -9.34 8.31
C LEU A 269 -17.52 -10.26 7.11
N LEU A 270 -16.97 -11.47 7.11
CA LEU A 270 -17.24 -12.46 6.06
C LEU A 270 -18.74 -12.78 5.97
N TYR A 271 -19.40 -12.97 7.12
CA TYR A 271 -20.83 -13.23 7.18
C TYR A 271 -21.66 -12.06 6.63
N SER A 272 -21.37 -10.82 7.05
CA SER A 272 -22.09 -9.63 6.58
C SER A 272 -21.90 -9.36 5.09
N GLU A 273 -20.78 -9.82 4.51
CA GLU A 273 -20.49 -9.71 3.08
C GLU A 273 -21.13 -10.80 2.22
N GLY A 274 -21.93 -11.69 2.81
CA GLY A 274 -22.53 -12.83 2.12
C GLY A 274 -21.51 -13.90 1.73
N LEU A 275 -20.32 -13.91 2.35
CA LEU A 275 -19.25 -14.86 2.06
C LEU A 275 -19.37 -16.09 2.97
N HIS A 276 -20.47 -16.84 2.77
CA HIS A 276 -20.81 -18.03 3.55
C HIS A 276 -20.08 -19.27 3.03
N TYR A 277 -18.77 -19.31 3.20
CA TYR A 277 -17.98 -20.49 2.82
C TYR A 277 -18.06 -21.57 3.92
N PRO A 278 -18.31 -22.84 3.55
CA PRO A 278 -18.24 -23.92 4.52
C PRO A 278 -16.81 -24.12 4.99
N LYS A 279 -16.64 -24.55 6.24
CA LYS A 279 -15.33 -24.94 6.77
C LYS A 279 -15.00 -26.37 6.37
N ALA A 280 -13.70 -26.65 6.22
CA ALA A 280 -13.22 -28.02 6.11
C ALA A 280 -13.36 -28.72 7.47
N ASP A 281 -13.92 -29.93 7.46
CA ASP A 281 -14.03 -30.76 8.66
C ASP A 281 -12.70 -31.44 9.02
N ASP A 282 -12.63 -32.05 10.20
CA ASP A 282 -11.40 -32.69 10.68
C ASP A 282 -10.97 -33.91 9.87
N LEU A 283 -11.92 -34.62 9.24
CA LEU A 283 -11.63 -35.77 8.40
C LEU A 283 -11.04 -35.31 7.06
N GLU A 284 -11.68 -34.32 6.41
CA GLU A 284 -11.20 -33.66 5.19
C GLU A 284 -9.79 -33.11 5.38
N LYS A 285 -9.54 -32.37 6.48
CA LYS A 285 -8.21 -31.85 6.80
C LYS A 285 -7.16 -32.96 6.92
N LYS A 286 -7.46 -34.05 7.63
CA LYS A 286 -6.52 -35.19 7.77
C LYS A 286 -6.21 -35.86 6.44
N VAL A 287 -7.23 -36.05 5.60
CA VAL A 287 -7.07 -36.63 4.25
C VAL A 287 -6.19 -35.74 3.37
N LEU A 288 -6.46 -34.44 3.36
CA LEU A 288 -5.70 -33.45 2.60
C LEU A 288 -4.28 -33.29 3.11
N ALA A 289 -4.06 -33.29 4.42
CA ALA A 289 -2.72 -33.25 5.01
C ALA A 289 -1.89 -34.46 4.57
N LYS A 290 -2.48 -35.66 4.54
CA LYS A 290 -1.81 -36.87 4.03
C LYS A 290 -1.50 -36.78 2.54
N LYS A 291 -2.45 -36.30 1.72
CA LYS A 291 -2.26 -36.11 0.26
C LYS A 291 -1.22 -35.04 -0.09
N SER A 292 -1.01 -34.08 0.81
CA SER A 292 -0.11 -32.93 0.61
C SER A 292 1.19 -33.03 1.39
N GLU A 293 1.55 -34.23 1.86
CA GLU A 293 2.79 -34.49 2.60
C GLU A 293 2.98 -33.56 3.82
N GLY A 294 1.88 -33.22 4.50
CA GLY A 294 1.87 -32.35 5.68
C GLY A 294 1.85 -30.85 5.38
N PHE A 295 1.68 -30.42 4.13
CA PHE A 295 1.55 -29.01 3.79
C PHE A 295 0.31 -28.36 4.45
N LEU A 296 -0.78 -29.11 4.58
CA LEU A 296 -1.95 -28.67 5.34
C LEU A 296 -1.73 -28.89 6.84
N ASP A 297 -1.79 -27.79 7.59
CA ASP A 297 -1.78 -27.80 9.06
C ASP A 297 -3.19 -28.11 9.58
N VAL A 298 -3.38 -29.30 10.17
CA VAL A 298 -4.71 -29.80 10.61
C VAL A 298 -5.30 -29.04 11.80
N ASP A 299 -4.48 -28.33 12.57
CA ASP A 299 -4.91 -27.58 13.75
C ASP A 299 -5.55 -26.24 13.37
N LYS A 300 -5.33 -25.78 12.13
CA LYS A 300 -5.90 -24.53 11.62
C LYS A 300 -7.28 -24.72 10.99
N SER A 301 -8.06 -23.65 11.02
CA SER A 301 -9.37 -23.56 10.37
C SER A 301 -9.23 -23.10 8.92
N TYR A 302 -9.81 -23.86 7.99
CA TYR A 302 -9.84 -23.55 6.56
C TYR A 302 -11.28 -23.37 6.08
N PHE A 303 -11.45 -22.43 5.17
CA PHE A 303 -12.67 -22.24 4.39
C PHE A 303 -12.53 -22.89 3.01
N LYS A 304 -13.62 -23.50 2.54
CA LYS A 304 -13.75 -24.11 1.23
C LYS A 304 -14.27 -23.06 0.25
N VAL A 305 -13.39 -22.54 -0.59
CA VAL A 305 -13.70 -21.44 -1.51
C VAL A 305 -13.60 -21.97 -2.95
N PRO A 306 -14.47 -21.56 -3.90
CA PRO A 306 -14.24 -21.84 -5.31
C PRO A 306 -12.92 -21.23 -5.78
N PHE A 307 -12.08 -21.99 -6.48
CA PHE A 307 -10.72 -21.53 -6.83
C PHE A 307 -10.72 -20.25 -7.70
N SER A 308 -11.80 -20.00 -8.45
CA SER A 308 -12.03 -18.79 -9.24
C SER A 308 -12.15 -17.52 -8.38
N GLU A 309 -12.73 -17.64 -7.19
CA GLU A 309 -12.96 -16.51 -6.27
C GLU A 309 -11.71 -16.15 -5.46
N ALA A 310 -10.74 -17.07 -5.35
CA ALA A 310 -9.47 -16.85 -4.68
C ALA A 310 -8.27 -17.00 -5.62
N SER A 311 -8.42 -16.54 -6.87
CA SER A 311 -7.41 -16.67 -7.94
C SER A 311 -6.02 -16.11 -7.57
N ASN A 312 -5.94 -15.14 -6.66
CA ASN A 312 -4.68 -14.58 -6.17
C ASN A 312 -3.80 -15.60 -5.43
N LEU A 313 -4.42 -16.55 -4.71
CA LEU A 313 -3.71 -17.62 -3.97
C LEU A 313 -3.11 -18.68 -4.90
N LEU A 314 -3.60 -18.79 -6.13
CA LEU A 314 -3.06 -19.72 -7.12
C LEU A 314 -1.64 -19.31 -7.54
N ARG A 315 -1.37 -17.99 -7.59
CA ARG A 315 -0.09 -17.45 -8.01
C ARG A 315 1.02 -17.76 -7.01
N THR A 316 0.70 -17.77 -5.72
CA THR A 316 1.67 -17.98 -4.65
C THR A 316 1.98 -19.47 -4.43
N LYS A 317 1.16 -20.38 -4.97
CA LYS A 317 1.27 -21.84 -4.74
C LYS A 317 1.27 -22.21 -3.25
N THR A 318 0.62 -21.40 -2.42
CA THR A 318 0.60 -21.56 -0.95
C THR A 318 -0.69 -22.19 -0.43
N ALA A 319 -1.52 -22.76 -1.31
CA ALA A 319 -2.83 -23.29 -0.96
C ALA A 319 -3.12 -24.58 -1.71
N ILE A 320 -3.87 -25.47 -1.07
CA ILE A 320 -4.28 -26.76 -1.63
C ILE A 320 -5.58 -26.59 -2.40
N ILE A 321 -5.67 -27.29 -3.53
CA ILE A 321 -6.84 -27.30 -4.39
C ILE A 321 -7.25 -28.75 -4.62
N GLU A 322 -8.53 -29.04 -4.43
CA GLU A 322 -9.13 -30.34 -4.74
C GLU A 322 -10.51 -30.12 -5.35
N ASN A 323 -10.80 -30.77 -6.49
CA ASN A 323 -12.11 -30.72 -7.15
C ASN A 323 -12.68 -29.30 -7.38
N GLY A 324 -11.82 -28.35 -7.76
CA GLY A 324 -12.22 -26.95 -7.99
C GLY A 324 -12.42 -26.11 -6.72
N ILE A 325 -12.13 -26.67 -5.55
CA ILE A 325 -12.19 -25.98 -4.27
C ILE A 325 -10.76 -25.71 -3.79
N ILE A 326 -10.49 -24.46 -3.41
CA ILE A 326 -9.25 -24.05 -2.75
C ILE A 326 -9.51 -23.90 -1.24
N PHE A 327 -8.58 -24.43 -0.44
CA PHE A 327 -8.67 -24.42 1.02
C PHE A 327 -7.89 -23.22 1.58
N VAL A 328 -8.62 -22.21 2.04
CA VAL A 328 -8.08 -20.91 2.43
C VAL A 328 -8.09 -20.76 3.94
N LYS A 329 -6.96 -20.40 4.54
CA LYS A 329 -6.87 -20.12 5.98
C LYS A 329 -7.64 -18.85 6.34
N THR A 330 -8.13 -18.76 7.57
CA THR A 330 -8.92 -17.61 8.04
C THR A 330 -8.17 -16.28 7.87
N ASP A 331 -6.88 -16.23 8.15
CA ASP A 331 -6.01 -15.05 7.97
C ASP A 331 -5.84 -14.65 6.49
N GLN A 332 -5.92 -15.61 5.57
CA GLN A 332 -5.80 -15.41 4.12
C GLN A 332 -7.11 -15.06 3.41
N MET A 333 -8.26 -15.15 4.09
CA MET A 333 -9.57 -14.85 3.50
C MET A 333 -9.70 -13.42 2.95
N VAL A 334 -8.87 -12.50 3.44
CA VAL A 334 -8.76 -11.14 2.89
C VAL A 334 -8.48 -11.12 1.39
N LEU A 335 -7.73 -12.09 0.87
CA LEU A 335 -7.39 -12.17 -0.55
C LEU A 335 -8.63 -12.41 -1.42
N THR A 336 -9.59 -13.19 -0.92
CA THR A 336 -10.90 -13.41 -1.56
C THR A 336 -11.73 -12.12 -1.55
N ILE A 337 -11.79 -11.42 -0.42
CA ILE A 337 -12.50 -10.13 -0.31
C ILE A 337 -11.87 -9.08 -1.23
N MET A 338 -10.54 -9.04 -1.34
CA MET A 338 -9.83 -8.13 -2.25
C MET A 338 -10.17 -8.40 -3.72
N VAL A 339 -10.33 -9.67 -4.13
CA VAL A 339 -10.79 -10.01 -5.51
C VAL A 339 -12.21 -9.51 -5.74
N LYS A 340 -13.11 -9.70 -4.77
CA LYS A 340 -14.50 -9.18 -4.83
C LYS A 340 -14.49 -7.64 -4.93
N LEU A 341 -13.70 -6.96 -4.11
CA LEU A 341 -13.57 -5.50 -4.12
C LEU A 341 -13.01 -5.00 -5.46
N ASP A 342 -11.92 -5.59 -5.97
CA ASP A 342 -11.31 -5.20 -7.26
C ASP A 342 -12.34 -5.30 -8.41
N THR A 343 -13.03 -6.44 -8.48
CA THR A 343 -14.02 -6.72 -9.52
C THR A 343 -15.21 -5.76 -9.44
N THR A 344 -15.79 -5.60 -8.25
CA THR A 344 -16.93 -4.70 -8.02
C THR A 344 -16.56 -3.25 -8.31
N MET A 345 -15.38 -2.78 -7.87
CA MET A 345 -14.92 -1.43 -8.16
C MET A 345 -14.67 -1.21 -9.66
N ASP A 346 -14.02 -2.14 -10.36
CA ASP A 346 -13.75 -1.99 -11.79
C ASP A 346 -15.05 -1.92 -12.60
N ILE A 347 -16.05 -2.74 -12.25
CA ILE A 347 -17.38 -2.71 -12.87
C ILE A 347 -18.08 -1.40 -12.55
N THR A 348 -18.23 -1.04 -11.27
CA THR A 348 -18.99 0.16 -10.85
C THR A 348 -18.36 1.45 -11.36
N MET A 349 -17.03 1.59 -11.31
CA MET A 349 -16.35 2.78 -11.84
C MET A 349 -16.49 2.91 -13.35
N LYS A 350 -16.55 1.81 -14.12
CA LYS A 350 -16.87 1.87 -15.55
C LYS A 350 -18.28 2.39 -15.80
N HIS A 351 -19.25 2.04 -14.94
CA HIS A 351 -20.61 2.58 -15.02
C HIS A 351 -20.66 4.06 -14.66
N VAL A 352 -19.99 4.47 -13.58
CA VAL A 352 -19.87 5.89 -13.17
C VAL A 352 -19.27 6.73 -14.29
N LYS A 353 -18.21 6.25 -14.95
CA LYS A 353 -17.58 6.94 -16.10
C LYS A 353 -18.59 7.28 -17.20
N LYS A 354 -19.55 6.40 -17.50
CA LYS A 354 -20.57 6.63 -18.55
C LYS A 354 -21.56 7.74 -18.17
N ARG A 355 -21.78 7.99 -16.88
CA ARG A 355 -22.74 8.96 -16.35
C ARG A 355 -22.08 10.24 -15.80
N LEU A 356 -20.78 10.41 -16.00
CA LEU A 356 -20.02 11.50 -15.39
C LEU A 356 -20.43 12.89 -15.91
N HIS A 357 -21.06 12.98 -17.08
CA HIS A 357 -21.61 14.23 -17.61
C HIS A 357 -22.70 14.82 -16.70
N ASN A 358 -23.43 13.99 -15.93
CA ASN A 358 -24.49 14.45 -15.02
C ASN A 358 -23.98 15.31 -13.85
N ILE A 359 -22.67 15.29 -13.59
CA ILE A 359 -22.05 15.97 -12.44
C ILE A 359 -20.98 16.98 -12.87
N TRP A 360 -20.83 17.21 -14.18
CA TRP A 360 -19.76 18.06 -14.72
C TRP A 360 -19.96 19.55 -14.42
N ASP A 361 -21.20 19.97 -14.14
CA ASP A 361 -21.50 21.36 -13.77
C ASP A 361 -21.24 21.65 -12.29
N ASP A 362 -21.08 20.62 -11.45
CA ASP A 362 -20.77 20.80 -10.04
C ASP A 362 -19.28 21.11 -9.86
N LYS A 363 -18.97 22.41 -9.73
CA LYS A 363 -17.61 22.91 -9.49
C LYS A 363 -16.91 22.24 -8.31
N ARG A 364 -17.67 21.76 -7.31
CA ARG A 364 -17.10 21.13 -6.12
C ARG A 364 -16.46 19.79 -6.49
N ILE A 365 -17.22 18.92 -7.15
CA ILE A 365 -16.72 17.62 -7.60
C ILE A 365 -15.65 17.77 -8.68
N VAL A 366 -15.85 18.70 -9.63
CA VAL A 366 -14.85 18.98 -10.67
C VAL A 366 -13.52 19.44 -10.07
N SER A 367 -13.52 20.22 -9.00
CA SER A 367 -12.28 20.63 -8.32
C SER A 367 -11.49 19.43 -7.79
N ILE A 368 -12.18 18.41 -7.24
CA ILE A 368 -11.57 17.17 -6.75
C ILE A 368 -11.04 16.34 -7.92
N ILE A 369 -11.83 16.20 -9.01
CA ILE A 369 -11.38 15.50 -10.22
C ILE A 369 -10.08 16.11 -10.73
N ASN A 370 -10.06 17.44 -10.90
CA ASN A 370 -8.89 18.16 -11.40
C ASN A 370 -7.72 18.08 -10.44
N TYR A 371 -7.95 18.15 -9.12
CA TYR A 371 -6.91 17.97 -8.12
C TYR A 371 -6.29 16.57 -8.22
N VAL A 372 -7.12 15.52 -8.25
CA VAL A 372 -6.65 14.15 -8.37
C VAL A 372 -5.87 13.98 -9.66
N GLU A 373 -6.42 14.36 -10.81
CA GLU A 373 -5.76 14.24 -12.12
C GLU A 373 -4.42 15.02 -12.19
N LYS A 374 -4.35 16.20 -11.57
CA LYS A 374 -3.12 17.01 -11.52
C LYS A 374 -2.05 16.42 -10.60
N ASN A 375 -2.45 15.85 -9.46
CA ASN A 375 -1.53 15.40 -8.41
C ASN A 375 -1.25 13.89 -8.46
N ILE A 376 -1.94 13.17 -9.34
CA ILE A 376 -1.72 11.75 -9.57
C ILE A 376 -0.82 11.57 -10.80
N HIS A 377 0.34 10.98 -10.56
CA HIS A 377 1.23 10.59 -11.64
C HIS A 377 1.19 9.06 -11.72
N PHE A 378 0.50 8.52 -12.74
CA PHE A 378 0.46 7.06 -13.03
C PHE A 378 1.77 6.50 -13.51
N ASP A 379 2.74 7.38 -13.67
CA ASP A 379 4.12 7.04 -13.85
C ASP A 379 4.52 6.19 -12.65
N ARG A 380 4.36 4.87 -12.84
CA ARG A 380 5.01 3.83 -12.05
C ARG A 380 6.53 4.07 -11.97
N TYR A 381 7.05 5.03 -12.75
CA TYR A 381 8.42 5.46 -12.88
C TYR A 381 8.54 6.98 -13.15
N SER A 382 7.89 7.86 -12.37
CA SER A 382 8.30 9.28 -12.35
C SER A 382 9.51 9.43 -11.42
N PHE A 383 10.73 9.64 -11.89
CA PHE A 383 11.18 9.85 -13.27
C PHE A 383 10.97 11.27 -13.76
N SER A 384 10.75 12.27 -12.88
CA SER A 384 10.40 13.67 -13.13
C SER A 384 10.23 13.99 -14.62
N GLN A 385 9.11 13.55 -15.20
CA GLN A 385 8.68 14.01 -16.52
C GLN A 385 8.09 15.41 -16.33
N ARG A 386 8.95 16.37 -15.97
CA ARG A 386 8.65 17.78 -16.20
C ARG A 386 9.03 18.05 -17.65
N ASP A 387 8.06 18.18 -18.54
CA ASP A 387 8.16 18.78 -19.90
C ASP A 387 9.31 18.33 -20.82
N ALA A 388 10.08 17.31 -20.46
CA ALA A 388 11.27 16.90 -21.17
C ALA A 388 10.91 15.84 -22.20
N ASN A 389 10.45 16.28 -23.37
CA ASN A 389 10.60 15.50 -24.59
C ASN A 389 12.10 15.34 -24.85
N ILE A 390 12.73 14.33 -24.24
CA ILE A 390 14.13 14.02 -24.53
C ILE A 390 14.20 13.63 -26.01
N LEU A 391 14.91 14.44 -26.78
CA LEU A 391 15.21 14.15 -28.16
C LEU A 391 16.43 13.21 -28.23
N PRO A 392 16.52 12.34 -29.24
CA PRO A 392 17.65 11.43 -29.41
C PRO A 392 19.02 12.15 -29.36
N GLY A 393 19.10 13.36 -29.93
CA GLY A 393 20.32 14.17 -29.94
C GLY A 393 20.80 14.63 -28.56
N HIS A 394 19.92 14.68 -27.55
CA HIS A 394 20.30 15.10 -26.19
C HIS A 394 20.97 13.98 -25.38
N ILE A 395 20.79 12.72 -25.78
CA ILE A 395 21.19 11.54 -24.98
C ILE A 395 22.70 11.52 -24.72
N GLN A 396 23.53 11.88 -25.71
CA GLN A 396 24.98 11.88 -25.54
C GLN A 396 25.43 12.88 -24.45
N LYS A 397 24.85 14.08 -24.45
CA LYS A 397 25.11 15.10 -23.43
C LYS A 397 24.63 14.64 -22.06
N LEU A 398 23.40 14.12 -21.98
CA LEU A 398 22.83 13.59 -20.74
C LEU A 398 23.63 12.42 -20.16
N SER A 399 24.23 11.59 -21.01
CA SER A 399 25.09 10.48 -20.60
C SER A 399 26.36 10.97 -19.90
N ALA A 400 27.01 12.01 -20.45
CA ALA A 400 28.18 12.60 -19.83
C ALA A 400 27.84 13.31 -18.51
N GLU A 401 26.67 13.94 -18.44
CA GLU A 401 26.32 14.82 -17.34
C GLU A 401 25.62 14.12 -16.17
N SER A 402 24.76 13.15 -16.46
CA SER A 402 23.70 12.75 -15.52
C SER A 402 23.41 11.25 -15.46
N PHE A 403 24.04 10.43 -16.30
CA PHE A 403 23.82 8.98 -16.22
C PHE A 403 24.68 8.36 -15.11
N PRO A 404 24.14 7.39 -14.35
CA PRO A 404 24.98 6.53 -13.52
C PRO A 404 25.93 5.72 -14.41
N LEU A 405 27.06 5.28 -13.84
CA LEU A 405 28.11 4.60 -14.60
C LEU A 405 27.61 3.38 -15.40
N CYS A 406 26.64 2.62 -14.86
CA CYS A 406 26.05 1.48 -15.57
C CYS A 406 25.37 1.87 -16.90
N MET A 407 24.66 3.01 -16.94
CA MET A 407 23.98 3.48 -18.15
C MET A 407 24.93 4.26 -19.07
N LYS A 408 25.89 4.99 -18.49
CA LYS A 408 26.95 5.66 -19.26
C LYS A 408 27.75 4.67 -20.09
N LEU A 409 28.18 3.55 -19.52
CA LEU A 409 28.93 2.52 -20.24
C LEU A 409 28.13 1.89 -21.38
N LEU A 410 26.81 1.70 -21.21
CA LEU A 410 25.93 1.24 -22.28
C LEU A 410 25.82 2.26 -23.42
N GLN A 411 25.72 3.56 -23.10
CA GLN A 411 25.74 4.62 -24.11
C GLN A 411 27.07 4.70 -24.85
N ASP A 412 28.19 4.68 -24.11
CA ASP A 412 29.54 4.76 -24.70
C ASP A 412 29.79 3.55 -25.63
N GLN A 413 29.33 2.36 -25.23
CA GLN A 413 29.43 1.17 -26.07
C GLN A 413 28.52 1.26 -27.30
N LEU A 414 27.29 1.72 -27.16
CA LEU A 414 26.36 1.88 -28.29
C LEU A 414 26.87 2.93 -29.30
N ALA A 415 27.52 4.00 -28.82
CA ALA A 415 28.13 5.01 -29.67
C ALA A 415 29.34 4.46 -30.44
N LYS A 416 30.16 3.61 -29.80
CA LYS A 416 31.35 3.00 -30.41
C LYS A 416 31.01 1.86 -31.38
N ASP A 417 30.19 0.92 -30.93
CA ASP A 417 29.95 -0.33 -31.64
C ASP A 417 28.70 -0.31 -32.50
N HIS A 418 27.87 0.72 -32.39
CA HIS A 418 26.61 0.84 -33.12
C HIS A 418 25.66 -0.36 -32.91
N HIS A 419 25.84 -1.09 -31.80
CA HIS A 419 25.03 -2.24 -31.42
C HIS A 419 25.12 -2.49 -29.91
N LEU A 420 24.06 -3.10 -29.36
CA LEU A 420 24.07 -3.67 -28.01
C LEU A 420 23.41 -5.05 -28.06
N ARG A 421 23.94 -5.99 -27.25
CA ARG A 421 23.34 -7.31 -27.01
C ARG A 421 22.03 -7.21 -26.21
N ASN A 422 21.29 -8.31 -26.15
CA ASN A 422 19.90 -8.31 -25.63
C ASN A 422 19.77 -7.71 -24.22
N GLY A 423 20.62 -8.14 -23.27
CA GLY A 423 20.60 -7.60 -21.91
C GLY A 423 20.88 -6.10 -21.86
N GLY A 424 21.84 -5.62 -22.66
CA GLY A 424 22.14 -4.18 -22.77
C GLY A 424 21.02 -3.37 -23.39
N ARG A 425 20.39 -3.88 -24.46
CA ARG A 425 19.22 -3.24 -25.07
C ARG A 425 18.07 -3.14 -24.08
N PHE A 426 17.79 -4.19 -23.32
CA PHE A 426 16.69 -4.22 -22.37
C PHE A 426 16.92 -3.22 -21.23
N GLN A 427 18.07 -3.33 -20.53
CA GLN A 427 18.45 -2.45 -19.43
C GLN A 427 18.44 -0.98 -19.86
N TYR A 428 19.02 -0.68 -21.03
CA TYR A 428 19.15 0.69 -21.49
C TYR A 428 17.83 1.26 -22.03
N SER A 429 17.05 0.47 -22.78
CA SER A 429 15.76 0.94 -23.32
C SER A 429 14.79 1.29 -22.20
N LEU A 430 14.74 0.49 -21.14
CA LEU A 430 13.85 0.77 -20.00
C LEU A 430 14.30 2.01 -19.23
N PHE A 431 15.60 2.20 -19.05
CA PHE A 431 16.15 3.42 -18.46
C PHE A 431 15.79 4.65 -19.30
N LEU A 432 16.01 4.61 -20.63
CA LEU A 432 15.71 5.70 -21.55
C LEU A 432 14.21 6.05 -21.60
N LYS A 433 13.35 5.02 -21.64
CA LYS A 433 11.90 5.17 -21.53
C LYS A 433 11.53 5.96 -20.28
N ALA A 434 12.11 5.61 -19.13
CA ALA A 434 11.77 6.25 -17.86
C ALA A 434 12.33 7.65 -17.66
N ILE A 435 13.44 8.02 -18.30
CA ILE A 435 13.90 9.42 -18.27
C ILE A 435 13.11 10.34 -19.22
N GLY A 436 12.22 9.79 -20.06
CA GLY A 436 11.32 10.57 -20.92
C GLY A 436 11.54 10.42 -22.43
N LEU A 437 12.30 9.41 -22.89
CA LEU A 437 12.40 9.13 -24.33
C LEU A 437 11.10 8.50 -24.84
N SER A 438 10.36 9.20 -25.70
CA SER A 438 9.11 8.71 -26.28
C SER A 438 9.34 7.51 -27.22
N LEU A 439 8.31 6.71 -27.49
CA LEU A 439 8.43 5.58 -28.42
C LEU A 439 8.90 5.99 -29.83
N PRO A 440 8.38 7.07 -30.46
CA PRO A 440 8.91 7.55 -31.74
C PRO A 440 10.40 7.91 -31.66
N ASN A 441 10.79 8.67 -30.63
CA ASN A 441 12.18 9.07 -30.44
C ASN A 441 13.09 7.87 -30.15
N ALA A 442 12.60 6.87 -29.41
CA ALA A 442 13.34 5.64 -29.14
C ALA A 442 13.55 4.82 -30.43
N MET A 443 12.52 4.72 -31.27
CA MET A 443 12.62 4.08 -32.59
C MET A 443 13.69 4.78 -33.44
N ASP A 444 13.69 6.11 -33.48
CA ASP A 444 14.70 6.88 -34.22
C ASP A 444 16.10 6.74 -33.64
N PHE A 445 16.22 6.79 -32.32
CA PHE A 445 17.48 6.60 -31.60
C PHE A 445 18.12 5.24 -31.91
N TRP A 446 17.38 4.15 -31.71
CA TRP A 446 17.89 2.81 -31.97
C TRP A 446 18.15 2.57 -33.45
N ARG A 447 17.28 3.08 -34.33
CA ARG A 447 17.46 3.00 -35.78
C ARG A 447 18.76 3.70 -36.18
N TYR A 448 18.98 4.94 -35.74
CA TYR A 448 20.17 5.73 -36.06
C TYR A 448 21.47 5.00 -35.72
N HIS A 449 21.55 4.41 -34.52
CA HIS A 449 22.75 3.66 -34.12
C HIS A 449 22.90 2.37 -34.93
N PHE A 450 21.85 1.54 -34.99
CA PHE A 450 21.99 0.19 -35.58
C PHE A 450 22.21 0.24 -37.08
N THR A 451 21.63 1.23 -37.78
CA THR A 451 21.76 1.32 -39.24
C THR A 451 23.14 1.72 -39.73
N LYS A 452 24.08 2.03 -38.83
CA LYS A 452 25.51 2.14 -39.16
C LYS A 452 26.15 0.80 -39.51
N LYS A 453 25.56 -0.32 -39.06
CA LYS A 453 26.08 -1.69 -39.31
C LYS A 453 25.08 -2.63 -39.98
N ILE A 454 23.77 -2.35 -39.91
CA ILE A 454 22.74 -3.20 -40.51
C ILE A 454 21.78 -2.40 -41.41
N PRO A 455 21.19 -2.99 -42.45
CA PRO A 455 20.15 -2.31 -43.24
C PRO A 455 18.91 -1.96 -42.41
N VAL A 456 18.20 -0.89 -42.80
CA VAL A 456 16.93 -0.47 -42.17
C VAL A 456 15.90 -1.60 -42.17
N SER A 457 15.84 -2.39 -43.24
CA SER A 457 14.93 -3.55 -43.35
C SER A 457 15.21 -4.60 -42.27
N LYS A 458 16.48 -4.91 -42.01
CA LYS A 458 16.90 -5.82 -40.94
C LYS A 458 16.59 -5.25 -39.56
N PHE A 459 16.81 -3.96 -39.35
CA PHE A 459 16.43 -3.27 -38.11
C PHE A 459 14.92 -3.41 -37.83
N MET A 460 14.09 -3.11 -38.83
CA MET A 460 12.63 -3.18 -38.71
C MET A 460 12.16 -4.61 -38.42
N LYS A 461 12.76 -5.62 -39.05
CA LYS A 461 12.39 -7.02 -38.84
C LYS A 461 12.80 -7.56 -37.46
N GLU A 462 14.02 -7.30 -37.04
CA GLU A 462 14.61 -7.98 -35.87
C GLU A 462 14.50 -7.18 -34.55
N TYR A 463 14.46 -5.84 -34.60
CA TYR A 463 14.62 -5.00 -33.41
C TYR A 463 13.43 -4.10 -33.09
N SER A 464 12.64 -3.71 -34.10
CA SER A 464 11.47 -2.84 -33.88
C SER A 464 10.45 -3.45 -32.92
N TYR A 465 10.24 -4.77 -33.00
CA TYR A 465 9.33 -5.49 -32.13
C TYR A 465 9.76 -5.40 -30.66
N HIS A 466 11.06 -5.59 -30.38
CA HIS A 466 11.60 -5.48 -29.03
C HIS A 466 11.38 -4.08 -28.44
N ILE A 467 11.61 -3.02 -29.21
CA ILE A 467 11.40 -1.64 -28.76
C ILE A 467 9.91 -1.42 -28.44
N LYS A 468 9.01 -1.81 -29.34
CA LYS A 468 7.56 -1.73 -29.09
C LYS A 468 7.12 -2.54 -27.87
N HIS A 469 7.76 -3.69 -27.63
CA HIS A 469 7.49 -4.56 -26.50
C HIS A 469 7.91 -3.91 -25.17
N VAL A 470 9.09 -3.29 -25.11
CA VAL A 470 9.57 -2.51 -23.94
C VAL A 470 8.61 -1.35 -23.59
N TYR A 471 8.00 -0.73 -24.60
CA TYR A 471 7.01 0.33 -24.43
C TYR A 471 5.57 -0.19 -24.25
N GLY A 472 5.35 -1.51 -24.19
CA GLY A 472 4.04 -2.10 -23.90
C GLY A 472 3.01 -2.01 -25.03
N VAL A 473 3.44 -1.74 -26.27
CA VAL A 473 2.54 -1.57 -27.44
C VAL A 473 2.25 -2.89 -28.18
N VAL A 474 3.03 -3.95 -27.90
CA VAL A 474 2.87 -5.28 -28.51
C VAL A 474 3.00 -6.39 -27.47
N GLY A 475 2.51 -7.60 -27.77
CA GLY A 475 2.54 -8.75 -26.85
C GLY A 475 1.40 -8.72 -25.82
N LYS A 476 1.67 -9.08 -24.55
CA LYS A 476 0.69 -9.00 -23.44
C LYS A 476 0.34 -7.56 -23.01
N MET A 477 0.85 -6.54 -23.73
CA MET A 477 0.71 -5.11 -23.40
C MET A 477 1.13 -4.79 -21.97
N ALA A 478 2.16 -5.47 -21.47
CA ALA A 478 2.70 -5.26 -20.14
C ALA A 478 3.62 -4.03 -20.13
N ASP A 479 3.37 -3.10 -19.21
CA ASP A 479 4.22 -1.94 -18.99
C ASP A 479 5.45 -2.35 -18.15
N TYR A 480 6.55 -2.69 -18.83
CA TYR A 480 7.78 -3.15 -18.18
C TYR A 480 8.43 -2.05 -17.32
N PRO A 481 8.78 -2.35 -16.05
CA PRO A 481 9.58 -1.48 -15.20
C PRO A 481 10.99 -1.24 -15.74
N PRO A 482 11.53 -0.01 -15.67
CA PRO A 482 12.95 0.23 -15.43
C PRO A 482 13.50 -0.66 -14.34
N GLN A 483 14.68 -1.21 -14.62
CA GLN A 483 15.32 -2.12 -13.70
C GLN A 483 15.92 -1.36 -12.51
N ASN A 484 15.61 -1.81 -11.30
CA ASN A 484 16.24 -1.27 -10.10
C ASN A 484 17.68 -1.81 -9.95
N CYS A 485 18.45 -1.24 -9.01
CA CYS A 485 19.84 -1.67 -8.85
C CYS A 485 19.95 -3.16 -8.45
N ALA A 486 19.02 -3.70 -7.66
CA ALA A 486 19.06 -5.10 -7.25
C ALA A 486 18.86 -6.04 -8.44
N GLU A 487 17.95 -5.73 -9.36
CA GLU A 487 17.73 -6.48 -10.60
C GLU A 487 18.95 -6.41 -11.53
N ILE A 488 19.53 -5.22 -11.70
CA ILE A 488 20.73 -5.02 -12.52
C ILE A 488 21.94 -5.79 -11.94
N MET A 489 22.05 -5.90 -10.63
CA MET A 489 23.13 -6.64 -9.97
C MET A 489 23.03 -8.17 -10.12
N LYS A 490 21.85 -8.71 -10.47
CA LYS A 490 21.68 -10.14 -10.77
C LYS A 490 22.29 -10.55 -12.12
N ALA A 491 22.69 -9.59 -12.95
CA ALA A 491 23.24 -9.87 -14.27
C ALA A 491 24.60 -10.57 -14.19
N VAL A 492 24.80 -11.58 -15.04
CA VAL A 492 26.07 -12.27 -15.27
C VAL A 492 26.47 -12.04 -16.74
N PRO A 493 27.10 -10.91 -17.07
CA PRO A 493 27.41 -10.56 -18.46
C PRO A 493 28.56 -11.42 -19.02
N GLY A 494 28.44 -11.84 -20.28
CA GLY A 494 29.53 -12.44 -21.03
C GLY A 494 30.60 -11.42 -21.46
N PRO A 495 31.69 -11.86 -22.12
CA PRO A 495 32.82 -10.99 -22.49
C PRO A 495 32.47 -9.78 -23.37
N LEU A 496 31.40 -9.88 -24.16
CA LEU A 496 30.92 -8.84 -25.07
C LEU A 496 29.64 -8.15 -24.56
N ASP A 497 29.23 -8.44 -23.33
CA ASP A 497 28.07 -7.83 -22.69
C ASP A 497 28.49 -6.67 -21.78
N TYR A 498 27.79 -5.55 -21.90
CA TYR A 498 28.08 -4.31 -21.18
C TYR A 498 26.97 -3.93 -20.18
N HIS A 499 26.00 -4.82 -19.97
CA HIS A 499 24.91 -4.64 -19.03
C HIS A 499 25.31 -5.10 -17.62
N GLY A 500 24.49 -4.77 -16.62
CA GLY A 500 24.78 -5.02 -15.21
C GLY A 500 25.36 -3.81 -14.47
N CYS A 501 25.69 -4.02 -13.19
CA CYS A 501 26.30 -3.00 -12.34
C CYS A 501 27.84 -3.08 -12.44
N PRO A 502 28.53 -2.03 -12.93
CA PRO A 502 29.99 -2.09 -13.11
C PRO A 502 30.73 -2.19 -11.78
N PHE A 503 30.18 -1.65 -10.69
CA PHE A 503 30.73 -1.78 -9.34
C PHE A 503 30.56 -3.17 -8.72
N ASN A 504 29.76 -4.04 -9.34
CA ASN A 504 29.56 -5.43 -8.90
C ASN A 504 30.34 -6.43 -9.78
N ILE A 505 30.58 -6.08 -11.05
CA ILE A 505 31.11 -7.01 -12.07
C ILE A 505 32.59 -6.79 -12.34
N PHE A 506 33.08 -5.55 -12.35
CA PHE A 506 34.46 -5.27 -12.74
C PHE A 506 35.41 -5.38 -11.56
N ASP A 507 36.65 -5.78 -11.84
CA ASP A 507 37.73 -5.71 -10.86
C ASP A 507 38.25 -4.28 -10.65
N LYS A 508 39.08 -4.10 -9.63
CA LYS A 508 39.68 -2.82 -9.22
C LYS A 508 40.50 -2.17 -10.36
N ASN A 509 41.22 -2.95 -11.15
CA ASN A 509 42.11 -2.44 -12.20
C ASN A 509 41.32 -1.94 -13.40
N ARG A 510 40.33 -2.71 -13.85
CA ARG A 510 39.39 -2.32 -14.90
C ARG A 510 38.59 -1.08 -14.46
N MET A 511 38.09 -1.04 -13.23
CA MET A 511 37.37 0.11 -12.71
C MET A 511 38.27 1.35 -12.68
N ARG A 512 39.50 1.26 -12.18
CA ARG A 512 40.48 2.36 -12.18
C ARG A 512 40.70 2.93 -13.59
N ASN A 513 40.85 2.07 -14.60
CA ASN A 513 41.04 2.49 -15.98
C ASN A 513 39.79 3.15 -16.59
N ILE A 514 38.60 2.73 -16.16
CA ILE A 514 37.34 3.39 -16.55
C ILE A 514 37.26 4.78 -15.92
N LEU A 515 37.46 4.89 -14.60
CA LEU A 515 37.36 6.18 -13.90
C LEU A 515 38.40 7.20 -14.38
N LYS A 516 39.63 6.75 -14.72
CA LYS A 516 40.64 7.61 -15.36
C LYS A 516 40.18 8.16 -16.72
N ARG A 517 39.51 7.33 -17.55
CA ARG A 517 39.00 7.78 -18.85
C ARG A 517 37.82 8.76 -18.75
N ILE A 518 37.16 8.79 -17.60
CA ILE A 518 36.09 9.74 -17.28
C ILE A 518 36.68 11.02 -16.63
N ASP A 519 38.00 11.15 -16.57
CA ASP A 519 38.73 12.32 -16.06
C ASP A 519 38.49 12.61 -14.56
N ILE A 520 38.36 11.56 -13.75
CA ILE A 520 38.24 11.69 -12.29
C ILE A 520 39.64 11.82 -11.67
N LYS A 521 39.79 12.75 -10.71
CA LYS A 521 41.05 12.97 -9.98
C LYS A 521 41.54 11.70 -9.28
N LYS A 522 42.86 11.50 -9.26
CA LYS A 522 43.51 10.31 -8.68
C LYS A 522 43.11 10.04 -7.22
N THR A 523 42.96 11.09 -6.42
CA THR A 523 42.50 11.03 -5.02
C THR A 523 41.09 10.46 -4.92
N ASP A 524 40.16 10.95 -5.73
CA ASP A 524 38.76 10.51 -5.73
C ASP A 524 38.60 9.09 -6.29
N ILE A 525 39.40 8.72 -7.29
CA ILE A 525 39.47 7.33 -7.77
C ILE A 525 39.81 6.38 -6.61
N ASN A 526 40.82 6.71 -5.81
CA ASN A 526 41.20 5.84 -4.68
C ASN A 526 40.06 5.73 -3.65
N ASN A 527 39.40 6.84 -3.34
CA ASN A 527 38.25 6.85 -2.42
C ASN A 527 37.08 5.98 -2.93
N ILE A 528 36.76 6.04 -4.22
CA ILE A 528 35.71 5.21 -4.82
C ILE A 528 36.10 3.73 -4.76
N LEU A 529 37.35 3.40 -5.09
CA LEU A 529 37.83 2.02 -5.09
C LEU A 529 37.87 1.42 -3.68
N GLU A 530 38.15 2.21 -2.65
CA GLU A 530 38.13 1.75 -1.25
C GLU A 530 36.71 1.32 -0.81
N VAL A 531 35.69 2.07 -1.21
CA VAL A 531 34.28 1.69 -0.93
C VAL A 531 33.89 0.45 -1.73
N MET A 532 34.37 0.32 -2.96
CA MET A 532 34.12 -0.84 -3.82
C MET A 532 34.67 -2.13 -3.21
N GLU A 533 35.86 -2.09 -2.60
CA GLU A 533 36.50 -3.25 -1.95
C GLU A 533 35.70 -3.78 -0.74
N LYS A 534 34.84 -2.96 -0.14
CA LYS A 534 33.95 -3.37 0.96
C LYS A 534 32.73 -4.17 0.48
N GLY A 535 32.61 -4.45 -0.83
CA GLY A 535 31.51 -5.23 -1.40
C GLY A 535 30.17 -4.50 -1.35
N MET A 536 30.17 -3.16 -1.44
CA MET A 536 28.96 -2.32 -1.36
C MET A 536 28.72 -1.53 -2.67
N PRO A 537 28.18 -2.14 -3.74
CA PRO A 537 28.07 -1.50 -5.06
C PRO A 537 27.20 -0.24 -5.07
N GLN A 538 26.09 -0.22 -4.32
CA GLN A 538 25.20 0.94 -4.24
C GLN A 538 25.85 2.12 -3.52
N MET A 539 26.59 1.86 -2.43
CA MET A 539 27.35 2.89 -1.72
C MET A 539 28.50 3.41 -2.58
N THR A 540 29.15 2.53 -3.35
CA THR A 540 30.18 2.92 -4.33
C THR A 540 29.58 3.83 -5.41
N CYS A 541 28.38 3.53 -5.90
CA CYS A 541 27.64 4.37 -6.84
C CYS A 541 27.28 5.73 -6.24
N SER A 542 26.85 5.79 -4.98
CA SER A 542 26.65 7.06 -4.26
C SER A 542 27.95 7.86 -4.14
N LYS A 543 29.08 7.20 -3.81
CA LYS A 543 30.38 7.88 -3.75
C LYS A 543 30.81 8.43 -5.11
N TYR A 544 30.59 7.67 -6.18
CA TYR A 544 30.78 8.14 -7.55
C TYR A 544 29.89 9.33 -7.87
N PHE A 545 28.60 9.29 -7.48
CA PHE A 545 27.68 10.42 -7.66
C PHE A 545 28.22 11.69 -6.98
N ASP A 546 28.64 11.58 -5.73
CA ASP A 546 29.17 12.67 -4.92
C ASP A 546 30.40 13.31 -5.57
N THR A 547 31.35 12.48 -6.06
CA THR A 547 32.51 12.95 -6.81
C THR A 547 32.12 13.70 -8.09
N MET A 548 31.12 13.22 -8.83
CA MET A 548 30.70 13.84 -10.10
C MET A 548 29.94 15.16 -9.92
N HIS A 549 29.35 15.40 -8.75
CA HIS A 549 28.49 16.56 -8.47
C HIS A 549 29.04 17.49 -7.39
N GLY A 550 30.15 17.14 -6.74
CA GLY A 550 30.72 17.92 -5.64
C GLY A 550 29.86 17.94 -4.37
N THR A 551 29.06 16.90 -4.13
CA THR A 551 28.17 16.79 -2.97
C THR A 551 28.74 15.84 -1.91
N MET A 552 28.28 15.94 -0.65
CA MET A 552 28.79 15.13 0.46
C MET A 552 27.75 14.19 1.11
N SER A 553 26.51 14.10 0.62
CA SER A 553 25.48 13.33 1.32
C SER A 553 24.30 12.91 0.45
N VAL A 554 24.49 11.89 -0.38
CA VAL A 554 23.35 11.14 -0.96
C VAL A 554 23.22 9.79 -0.25
N LYS A 555 22.04 9.54 0.35
CA LYS A 555 21.64 8.20 0.84
C LYS A 555 21.91 7.16 -0.26
N ALA A 556 22.16 5.90 0.12
CA ALA A 556 22.46 4.83 -0.84
C ALA A 556 21.54 4.86 -2.08
N ILE A 557 22.12 5.05 -3.27
CA ILE A 557 21.36 5.08 -4.53
C ILE A 557 20.92 3.66 -4.88
N ARG A 558 19.60 3.46 -4.97
CA ARG A 558 18.99 2.13 -5.21
C ARG A 558 18.36 1.96 -6.59
N HIS A 559 18.41 2.99 -7.44
CA HIS A 559 17.84 2.94 -8.79
C HIS A 559 18.58 3.85 -9.79
N PRO A 560 18.89 3.40 -11.01
CA PRO A 560 19.61 4.21 -12.01
C PRO A 560 18.90 5.51 -12.39
N ASN A 561 17.58 5.47 -12.59
CA ASN A 561 16.85 6.69 -12.89
C ASN A 561 16.72 7.64 -11.67
N LEU A 562 16.82 7.16 -10.41
CA LEU A 562 16.83 8.06 -9.23
C LEU A 562 18.15 8.84 -9.20
N TYR A 563 19.26 8.18 -9.56
CA TYR A 563 20.54 8.84 -9.80
C TYR A 563 20.37 9.97 -10.83
N TYR A 564 19.74 9.65 -11.98
CA TYR A 564 19.55 10.62 -13.05
C TYR A 564 18.76 11.86 -12.58
N GLU A 565 17.64 11.68 -11.90
CA GLU A 565 16.86 12.80 -11.36
C GLU A 565 17.64 13.66 -10.38
N ALA A 566 18.32 13.03 -9.43
CA ALA A 566 19.13 13.74 -8.44
C ALA A 566 20.20 14.58 -9.13
N SER A 567 20.88 14.00 -10.13
CA SER A 567 21.84 14.71 -10.97
C SER A 567 21.22 15.90 -11.69
N ARG A 568 20.06 15.71 -12.35
CA ARG A 568 19.38 16.78 -13.08
C ARG A 568 18.95 17.92 -12.17
N LYS A 569 18.47 17.63 -10.96
CA LYS A 569 18.09 18.66 -9.97
C LYS A 569 19.29 19.54 -9.62
N ILE A 570 20.42 18.94 -9.24
CA ILE A 570 21.66 19.67 -8.91
C ILE A 570 22.12 20.53 -10.08
N ARG A 571 22.12 19.98 -11.30
CA ARG A 571 22.56 20.72 -12.50
C ARG A 571 21.65 21.89 -12.84
N ILE A 572 20.33 21.71 -12.78
CA ILE A 572 19.37 22.79 -13.02
C ILE A 572 19.51 23.89 -11.97
N GLU A 573 19.72 23.54 -10.71
CA GLU A 573 19.98 24.50 -9.63
C GLU A 573 21.28 25.28 -9.86
N TYR A 574 22.36 24.59 -10.26
CA TYR A 574 23.63 25.23 -10.59
C TYR A 574 23.51 26.20 -11.79
N GLU A 575 22.81 25.80 -12.85
CA GLU A 575 22.54 26.64 -14.01
C GLU A 575 21.73 27.90 -13.64
N LYS A 576 20.73 27.76 -12.77
CA LYS A 576 19.93 28.89 -12.27
C LYS A 576 20.77 29.86 -11.44
N SER A 577 21.56 29.34 -10.50
CA SER A 577 22.46 30.15 -9.67
C SER A 577 23.49 30.90 -10.52
N SER A 578 24.06 30.22 -11.52
CA SER A 578 25.01 30.84 -12.46
C SER A 578 24.35 31.96 -13.27
N ARG A 579 23.13 31.75 -13.79
CA ARG A 579 22.40 32.79 -14.55
C ARG A 579 22.04 34.01 -13.71
N ASN A 580 21.71 33.82 -12.44
CA ASN A 580 21.43 34.91 -11.51
C ASN A 580 22.69 35.73 -11.18
N GLN A 581 23.86 35.09 -11.14
CA GLN A 581 25.14 35.76 -10.84
C GLN A 581 25.61 36.69 -11.98
N PHE A 582 25.13 36.48 -13.21
CA PHE A 582 25.45 37.31 -14.39
C PHE A 582 24.30 38.26 -14.82
N GLY A 583 23.23 38.43 -14.01
CA GLY A 583 22.16 39.39 -14.29
C GLY A 583 21.30 39.10 -15.54
N LEU A 584 21.30 37.87 -16.05
CA LEU A 584 20.64 37.48 -17.31
C LEU A 584 19.18 37.03 -17.15
N SER A 585 18.49 37.44 -16.07
CA SER A 585 17.15 36.92 -15.75
C SER A 585 16.02 37.40 -16.69
N ASN A 586 16.25 38.40 -17.55
CA ASN A 586 15.21 39.05 -18.38
C ASN A 586 15.48 39.04 -19.91
N LEU A 587 16.07 37.98 -20.47
CA LEU A 587 16.31 37.88 -21.93
C LEU A 587 15.40 36.90 -22.69
N SER A 588 14.32 36.41 -22.08
CA SER A 588 13.35 35.51 -22.75
C SER A 588 12.11 36.21 -23.31
N THR A 589 12.09 37.55 -23.43
CA THR A 589 10.95 38.32 -23.95
C THR A 589 11.21 39.02 -25.30
N LEU A 590 12.28 38.66 -26.02
CA LEU A 590 12.68 39.34 -27.27
C LEU A 590 12.66 38.46 -28.54
N GLU A 591 11.89 37.38 -28.58
CA GLU A 591 11.59 36.65 -29.84
C GLU A 591 10.12 36.78 -30.29
N LYS A 592 9.44 37.85 -29.89
CA LYS A 592 8.17 38.28 -30.50
C LYS A 592 8.23 39.75 -30.89
N CYS A 593 9.13 40.09 -31.82
CA CYS A 593 9.05 41.38 -32.50
C CYS A 593 9.46 41.25 -33.97
N GLY A 594 8.48 41.42 -34.85
CA GLY A 594 8.64 41.99 -36.19
C GLY A 594 9.15 41.07 -37.32
N CYS A 595 8.23 40.52 -38.10
CA CYS A 595 8.17 40.85 -39.53
C CYS A 595 6.82 40.41 -40.12
N ALA A 596 5.87 41.35 -40.17
CA ALA A 596 4.76 41.30 -41.09
C ALA A 596 5.28 41.77 -42.45
N SER A 597 5.49 40.84 -43.39
CA SER A 597 5.58 41.18 -44.81
C SER A 597 4.20 40.99 -45.43
N LYS A 598 3.59 42.11 -45.80
CA LYS A 598 2.44 42.18 -46.70
C LYS A 598 2.79 41.48 -48.03
N SER A 599 1.85 40.73 -48.57
CA SER A 599 1.79 40.43 -50.00
C SER A 599 0.33 40.59 -50.44
N ASP A 600 0.03 41.77 -50.99
CA ASP A 600 -1.10 41.97 -51.90
C ASP A 600 -0.57 41.82 -53.34
N ALA A 601 -1.34 41.10 -54.16
CA ALA A 601 -1.46 41.16 -55.62
C ALA A 601 -0.18 41.09 -56.49
N TRP A 602 0.04 39.97 -57.19
CA TRP A 602 -0.38 39.68 -58.58
C TRP A 602 0.08 38.26 -58.95
#